data_AF-A0A2V8GM09-F1
#
_entry.id   AF-A0A2V8GM09-F1
#
_cell.length_a   1.000
_cell.length_b   1.000
_cell.length_c   1.000
_cell.angle_alpha   90.00
_cell.angle_beta   90.00
_cell.angle_gamma   90.00
#
_symmetry.space_group_name_H-M   'P 1'
#
loop_
_entity.id
_entity.type
_entity.pdbx_description
1 polymer ?
#
loop_
_entity_poly.entity_id
_entity_poly.type
_entity_poly.pdbx_seq_one_letter_code
_entity_poly.pdbx_strand_id
1 'polypeptide(L)'
;MLAVELLLAFEYTPLAVGGIVIAIILAMGLLVPYLIKEIRRGKVELGPRTPTGAGDTHPGRRGDPAPGQPEAQADPYTRRAQR
;
A
#
# COMPACT_ATOMS: atom_id res chain seq x y z
N MET A 1 -15.29 -8.28 50.69
CA MET A 1 -14.45 -7.62 49.67
C MET A 1 -14.82 -7.96 48.23
N LEU A 2 -15.44 -9.13 47.95
CA LEU A 2 -15.74 -9.58 46.58
C LEU A 2 -16.74 -8.72 45.79
N ALA A 3 -17.72 -8.09 46.45
CA ALA A 3 -18.74 -7.26 45.78
C ALA A 3 -18.22 -5.90 45.28
N VAL A 4 -17.24 -5.32 45.99
CA VAL A 4 -16.63 -4.02 45.61
C VAL A 4 -15.70 -4.21 44.41
N GLU A 5 -14.93 -5.30 44.40
CA GLU A 5 -14.07 -5.67 43.28
C GLU A 5 -14.87 -5.96 42.00
N LEU A 6 -16.02 -6.63 42.13
CA LEU A 6 -16.90 -6.94 41.00
C LEU A 6 -17.51 -5.66 40.38
N LEU A 7 -17.91 -4.70 41.21
CA LEU A 7 -18.45 -3.40 40.77
C LEU A 7 -17.38 -2.60 40.01
N LEU A 8 -16.17 -2.51 40.55
CA LEU A 8 -15.04 -1.83 39.92
C LEU A 8 -14.68 -2.48 38.59
N ALA A 9 -14.66 -3.81 38.50
CA ALA A 9 -14.41 -4.51 37.24
C ALA A 9 -15.49 -4.20 36.19
N PHE A 10 -16.76 -4.12 36.60
CA PHE A 10 -17.87 -3.80 35.70
C PHE A 10 -17.82 -2.36 35.16
N GLU A 11 -17.27 -1.42 35.95
CA GLU A 11 -17.11 -0.01 35.57
C GLU A 11 -15.81 0.26 34.79
N TYR A 12 -14.72 -0.47 35.08
CA TYR A 12 -13.46 -0.38 34.34
C TYR A 12 -13.56 -0.94 32.92
N THR A 13 -14.34 -2.00 32.72
CA THR A 13 -14.50 -2.66 31.43
C THR A 13 -15.00 -1.70 30.33
N PRO A 14 -16.10 -0.93 30.51
CA PRO A 14 -16.56 0.02 29.51
C PRO A 14 -15.62 1.21 29.31
N LEU A 15 -14.92 1.67 30.37
CA LEU A 15 -13.92 2.75 30.25
C LEU A 15 -12.69 2.31 29.45
N ALA A 16 -12.19 1.10 29.70
CA ALA A 16 -11.08 0.53 28.96
C ALA A 16 -11.44 0.29 27.49
N VAL A 17 -12.63 -0.28 27.22
CA VAL A 17 -13.11 -0.50 25.86
C VAL A 17 -13.33 0.83 25.13
N GLY A 18 -13.92 1.83 25.78
CA GLY A 18 -14.09 3.17 25.22
C GLY A 18 -12.77 3.84 24.86
N GLY A 19 -11.78 3.75 25.75
CA GLY A 19 -10.42 4.26 25.49
C GLY A 19 -9.75 3.60 24.28
N ILE A 20 -9.87 2.27 24.16
CA ILE A 20 -9.33 1.51 23.02
C ILE A 20 -10.01 1.94 21.72
N VAL A 21 -11.34 2.07 21.71
CA VAL A 21 -12.09 2.50 20.52
C VAL A 21 -11.67 3.90 20.08
N ILE A 22 -11.56 4.84 21.01
CA ILE A 22 -11.11 6.21 20.72
C ILE A 22 -9.68 6.20 20.15
N ALA A 23 -8.77 5.43 20.76
CA ALA A 23 -7.40 5.32 20.29
C ALA A 23 -7.33 4.77 18.85
N ILE A 24 -8.12 3.75 18.52
CA ILE A 24 -8.22 3.19 17.16
C ILE A 24 -8.75 4.23 16.19
N ILE A 25 -9.82 4.95 16.54
CA ILE A 25 -10.41 5.97 15.68
C ILE A 25 -9.40 7.09 15.39
N LEU A 26 -8.68 7.56 16.41
CA LEU A 26 -7.64 8.58 16.24
C LEU A 26 -6.48 8.08 15.39
N ALA A 27 -6.01 6.86 15.63
CA ALA A 27 -4.95 6.24 14.83
C ALA A 27 -5.37 6.11 13.36
N MET A 28 -6.57 5.58 13.09
CA MET A 28 -7.10 5.43 11.74
C MET A 28 -7.33 6.79 11.07
N GLY A 29 -7.85 7.78 11.78
CA GLY A 29 -8.09 9.13 11.27
C GLY A 29 -6.82 9.82 10.78
N LEU A 30 -5.67 9.53 11.39
CA LEU A 30 -4.37 10.04 10.95
C LEU A 30 -3.71 9.15 9.87
N LEU A 31 -3.76 7.84 10.06
CA LEU A 31 -3.02 6.86 9.26
C LEU A 31 -3.65 6.62 7.87
N VAL A 32 -4.98 6.53 7.81
CA VAL A 32 -5.72 6.30 6.55
C VAL A 32 -5.48 7.38 5.50
N PRO A 33 -5.63 8.70 5.77
CA PRO A 33 -5.40 9.71 4.75
C PRO A 33 -3.94 9.74 4.27
N TYR A 34 -2.99 9.50 5.18
CA TYR A 34 -1.57 9.37 4.82
C TYR A 34 -1.33 8.20 3.85
N LEU A 35 -1.84 7.02 4.17
CA LEU A 35 -1.72 5.83 3.31
C LEU A 35 -2.36 6.02 1.94
N ILE A 36 -3.54 6.65 1.88
CA ILE A 36 -4.19 6.94 0.60
C ILE A 36 -3.30 7.84 -0.27
N LYS A 37 -2.69 8.88 0.32
CA LYS A 37 -1.78 9.78 -0.40
C LYS A 37 -0.55 9.04 -0.91
N GLU A 38 0.04 8.20 -0.06
CA GLU A 38 1.26 7.47 -0.39
C GLU A 38 1.02 6.41 -1.48
N ILE A 39 -0.07 5.63 -1.37
CA ILE A 39 -0.44 4.64 -2.38
C ILE A 39 -0.75 5.32 -3.72
N ARG A 40 -1.44 6.46 -3.72
CA ARG A 40 -1.71 7.21 -4.95
C ARG A 40 -0.41 7.72 -5.58
N ARG A 41 0.52 8.23 -4.77
CA ARG A 41 1.83 8.67 -5.24
C ARG A 41 2.64 7.50 -5.83
N GLY A 42 2.71 6.37 -5.13
CA GLY A 42 3.36 5.16 -5.63
C GLY A 42 2.76 4.67 -6.95
N LYS A 43 1.43 4.68 -7.10
CA LYS A 43 0.78 4.34 -8.38
C LYS A 43 1.15 5.28 -9.53
N VAL A 44 1.35 6.57 -9.25
CA VAL A 44 1.78 7.56 -10.26
C VAL A 44 3.25 7.35 -10.62
N GLU A 45 4.13 7.14 -9.63
CA GLU A 45 5.56 6.92 -9.84
C GLU A 45 5.84 5.59 -10.56
N LEU A 46 5.05 4.54 -10.29
CA LEU A 46 5.27 3.21 -10.84
C LEU A 46 4.60 2.98 -12.21
N GLY A 47 3.75 3.91 -12.69
CA GLY A 47 3.13 3.87 -14.01
C GLY A 47 2.33 2.58 -14.35
N PRO A 48 1.62 2.55 -15.50
CA PRO A 48 0.88 1.34 -15.93
C PRO A 48 1.76 0.21 -16.50
N ARG A 49 3.09 0.38 -16.54
CA ARG A 49 3.99 -0.44 -17.37
C ARG A 49 5.31 -0.85 -16.72
N THR A 50 5.50 -0.62 -15.43
CA THR A 50 6.75 -1.01 -14.77
C THR A 50 6.46 -2.17 -13.83
N PRO A 51 6.96 -3.39 -14.13
CA PRO A 51 6.90 -4.48 -13.17
C PRO A 51 7.80 -4.07 -12.01
N THR A 52 7.19 -3.75 -10.88
CA THR A 52 7.89 -3.37 -9.64
C THR A 52 8.18 -4.58 -8.78
N GLY A 53 8.17 -5.77 -9.39
CA GLY A 53 8.73 -6.94 -8.78
C GLY A 53 10.16 -6.61 -8.35
N ALA A 54 10.42 -6.75 -7.06
CA ALA A 54 11.74 -6.55 -6.43
C ALA A 54 12.83 -7.50 -6.97
N GLY A 55 12.58 -8.20 -8.08
CA GLY A 55 13.46 -9.19 -8.68
C GLY A 55 14.04 -8.79 -10.04
N ASP A 56 13.71 -7.61 -10.59
CA ASP A 56 14.27 -7.24 -11.89
C ASP A 56 14.89 -5.84 -11.89
N THR A 57 16.18 -5.82 -11.60
CA THR A 57 17.00 -4.61 -11.57
C THR A 57 17.32 -4.04 -12.95
N HIS A 58 17.03 -4.76 -14.06
CA HIS A 58 17.42 -4.32 -15.40
C HIS A 58 16.42 -4.73 -16.49
N PRO A 59 15.16 -4.23 -16.50
CA PRO A 59 14.16 -4.62 -17.49
C PRO A 59 14.39 -4.07 -18.93
N GLY A 60 15.60 -3.57 -19.22
CA GLY A 60 15.91 -2.87 -20.46
C GLY A 60 15.18 -1.52 -20.60
N ARG A 61 15.40 -0.84 -21.73
CA ARG A 61 14.73 0.42 -22.09
C ARG A 61 13.59 0.11 -23.06
N ARG A 62 12.56 0.97 -23.12
CA ARG A 62 11.46 0.83 -24.10
C ARG A 62 12.02 0.79 -25.54
N GLY A 63 11.96 -0.39 -26.16
CA GLY A 63 12.51 -0.68 -27.50
C GLY A 63 13.93 -1.25 -27.52
N ASP A 64 14.51 -1.51 -26.35
CA ASP A 64 15.82 -2.14 -26.15
C ASP A 64 15.74 -3.01 -24.87
N PRO A 65 15.00 -4.14 -24.92
CA PRO A 65 14.79 -5.01 -23.78
C PRO A 65 16.08 -5.70 -23.34
N ALA A 66 16.17 -6.03 -22.04
CA ALA A 66 17.26 -6.86 -21.56
C ALA A 66 17.17 -8.29 -22.13
N PRO A 67 18.31 -8.98 -22.33
CA PRO A 67 18.33 -10.34 -22.86
C PRO A 67 17.43 -11.28 -22.06
N GLY A 68 16.54 -12.00 -22.73
CA GLY A 68 15.61 -12.95 -22.10
C GLY A 68 14.24 -12.38 -21.71
N GLN A 69 13.95 -11.10 -22.02
CA GLN A 69 12.68 -10.44 -21.70
C GLN A 69 11.91 -10.01 -22.97
N PRO A 70 11.26 -10.95 -23.68
CA PRO A 70 10.55 -10.65 -24.92
C PRO A 70 9.36 -9.69 -24.73
N GLU A 71 8.77 -9.62 -23.54
CA GLU A 71 7.70 -8.69 -23.18
C GLU A 71 8.12 -7.20 -23.16
N ALA A 72 9.41 -6.91 -23.05
CA ALA A 72 9.94 -5.54 -23.12
C ALA A 72 10.30 -5.11 -24.56
N GLN A 73 10.18 -6.01 -25.55
CA GLN A 73 10.38 -5.72 -26.97
C GLN A 73 9.34 -4.69 -27.45
N ALA A 74 9.80 -3.68 -28.20
CA ALA A 74 8.87 -2.73 -28.81
C ALA A 74 7.91 -3.46 -29.76
N ASP A 75 6.63 -3.10 -29.68
CA ASP A 75 5.61 -3.60 -30.60
C ASP A 75 6.02 -3.28 -32.06
N PRO A 76 6.21 -4.30 -32.91
CA PRO A 76 6.66 -4.15 -34.29
C PRO A 76 5.65 -3.38 -35.16
N TYR A 77 4.39 -3.24 -34.73
CA TYR A 77 3.36 -2.48 -35.45
C TYR A 77 3.30 -1.00 -35.05
N THR A 78 4.21 -0.53 -34.19
CA THR A 78 4.27 0.88 -33.86
C THR A 78 4.78 1.71 -35.05
N ARG A 79 4.22 2.91 -35.27
CA ARG A 79 4.66 3.85 -36.34
C ARG A 79 6.16 4.17 -36.34
N ARG A 80 6.84 3.99 -35.20
CA ARG A 80 8.28 4.22 -35.06
C ARG A 80 9.11 3.04 -35.57
N ALA A 81 8.63 1.81 -35.39
CA ALA A 81 9.29 0.59 -35.86
C ALA A 81 9.14 0.39 -37.38
N GLN A 82 8.15 1.04 -37.99
CA GLN A 82 7.86 0.99 -39.43
C GLN A 82 8.54 2.10 -40.25
N ARG A 83 9.33 2.96 -39.61
CA ARG A 83 10.15 4.00 -40.27
C ARG A 83 11.56 3.48 -40.45
#